data_AF-A0A060CEA5-F1
#
_entry.id   AF-A0A060CEA5-F1
#
_cell.length_a   1.000
_cell.length_b   1.000
_cell.length_c   1.000
_cell.angle_alpha   90.00
_cell.angle_beta   90.00
_cell.angle_gamma   90.00
#
_symmetry.space_group_name_H-M   'P 1'
#
loop_
_entity.id
_entity.type
_entity.pdbx_description
1 polymer ?
#
loop_
_entity_poly.entity_id
_entity_poly.type
_entity_poly.pdbx_seq_one_letter_code
_entity_poly.pdbx_strand_id
1 'polypeptide(L)'
;WSDFDLSVRSSSSGKVDSGANSQQFEQSTGYQYQWEVPFNVSGLVTALGGKSTVSQKLDTYFTKLDDGVYGSKYAYLSNEVSMNAPYIYEWLGEPAKTTQVLDRIADELYDDTPGGLEGNDDLGALSSYYVWGTIGLYPGIYGTAEMLTSAPRVSESVITPEGHSERYITVT
;
A
#
# COMPACT_ATOMS: atom_id res chain seq x y z
N TRP A 1 -3.46 20.13 -6.14
CA TRP A 1 -2.09 19.69 -5.81
C TRP A 1 -1.11 20.85 -5.69
N SER A 2 -1.12 21.87 -6.56
CA SER A 2 -0.19 23.01 -6.48
C SER A 2 -0.22 23.80 -5.16
N ASP A 3 -1.36 23.75 -4.47
CA ASP A 3 -1.59 24.51 -3.24
C ASP A 3 -1.24 23.70 -1.98
N PHE A 4 -0.80 22.44 -2.14
CA PHE A 4 -0.41 21.55 -1.05
C PHE A 4 1.10 21.31 -1.07
N ASP A 5 1.75 21.42 0.09
CA ASP A 5 3.11 20.95 0.25
C ASP A 5 3.08 19.46 0.62
N LEU A 6 3.29 18.61 -0.39
CA LEU A 6 3.24 17.16 -0.24
C LEU A 6 4.37 16.58 0.61
N SER A 7 5.36 17.39 0.99
CA SER A 7 6.46 16.96 1.86
C SER A 7 6.15 17.14 3.36
N VAL A 8 5.10 17.92 3.70
CA VAL A 8 4.82 18.33 5.08
C VAL A 8 3.81 17.41 5.76
N ARG A 9 4.18 16.90 6.93
CA ARG A 9 3.37 16.04 7.81
C ARG A 9 2.94 16.77 9.09
N SER A 10 1.77 16.40 9.65
CA SER A 10 1.33 16.65 11.02
C SER A 10 2.04 15.75 12.04
N SER A 11 2.54 16.35 13.13
CA SER A 11 2.96 15.58 14.32
C SER A 11 1.77 15.45 15.28
N SER A 12 1.41 14.23 15.65
CA SER A 12 0.31 13.78 16.53
C SER A 12 0.30 14.34 17.97
N SER A 13 0.85 15.53 18.22
CA SER A 13 1.02 16.16 19.53
C SER A 13 -0.26 16.72 20.19
N GLY A 14 -1.45 16.41 19.67
CA GLY A 14 -2.73 16.74 20.30
C GLY A 14 -3.03 18.25 20.44
N LYS A 15 -2.27 19.12 19.78
CA LYS A 15 -2.57 20.56 19.72
C LYS A 15 -3.54 20.83 18.57
N VAL A 16 -4.64 21.51 18.85
CA VAL A 16 -5.52 22.08 17.82
C VAL A 16 -4.73 23.18 17.11
N ASP A 17 -4.37 22.96 15.84
CA ASP A 17 -3.46 23.84 15.11
C ASP A 17 -4.20 24.95 14.32
N SER A 18 -3.56 26.11 14.23
CA SER A 18 -4.18 27.42 13.93
C SER A 18 -3.61 28.10 12.68
N GLY A 19 -3.15 27.34 11.68
CA GLY A 19 -2.53 27.88 10.47
C GLY A 19 -2.92 27.14 9.20
N ALA A 20 -3.06 27.89 8.10
CA ALA A 20 -3.62 27.41 6.83
C ALA A 20 -2.75 26.39 6.06
N ASN A 21 -1.51 26.06 6.47
CA ASN A 21 -0.57 25.32 5.61
C ASN A 21 0.47 24.40 6.32
N SER A 22 0.35 24.06 7.61
CA SER A 22 1.45 23.37 8.32
C SER A 22 1.26 21.91 8.73
N GLN A 23 0.07 21.30 8.56
CA GLN A 23 -0.21 19.95 9.10
C GLN A 23 -1.26 19.21 8.26
N GLN A 24 -0.94 18.88 7.01
CA GLN A 24 -1.91 18.40 6.01
C GLN A 24 -2.14 16.88 6.03
N PHE A 25 -1.16 16.09 6.49
CA PHE A 25 -1.15 14.63 6.40
C PHE A 25 -0.69 14.01 7.72
N GLU A 26 -1.39 13.00 8.25
CA GLU A 26 -1.10 12.39 9.56
C GLU A 26 -0.26 11.12 9.39
N GLN A 27 0.81 10.96 10.18
CA GLN A 27 1.75 9.83 10.11
C GLN A 27 2.35 9.47 8.74
N SER A 28 2.17 10.29 7.72
CA SER A 28 2.69 10.09 6.37
C SER A 28 2.78 11.42 5.62
N THR A 29 3.51 11.47 4.52
CA THR A 29 3.59 12.63 3.63
C THR A 29 2.45 12.64 2.61
N GLY A 30 2.22 13.78 1.95
CA GLY A 30 1.26 13.86 0.85
C GLY A 30 1.64 12.98 -0.34
N TYR A 31 2.93 12.71 -0.54
CA TYR A 31 3.40 11.75 -1.55
C TYR A 31 3.00 10.30 -1.24
N GLN A 32 2.79 9.97 0.04
CA GLN A 32 2.33 8.66 0.48
C GLN A 32 0.79 8.61 0.44
N TYR A 33 0.11 9.65 0.95
CA TYR A 33 -1.36 9.75 0.92
C TYR A 33 -1.99 9.82 -0.46
N GLN A 34 -1.31 10.35 -1.48
CA GLN A 34 -1.90 10.54 -2.80
C GLN A 34 -2.41 9.23 -3.45
N TRP A 35 -1.91 8.08 -2.97
CA TRP A 35 -2.27 6.76 -3.48
C TRP A 35 -3.54 6.19 -2.83
N GLU A 36 -3.96 6.72 -1.69
CA GLU A 36 -5.11 6.23 -0.92
C GLU A 36 -6.43 6.81 -1.45
N VAL A 37 -6.77 6.43 -2.69
CA VAL A 37 -8.04 6.75 -3.36
C VAL A 37 -8.71 5.45 -3.85
N PRO A 38 -8.93 4.45 -2.98
CA PRO A 38 -9.30 3.08 -3.38
C PRO A 38 -10.64 3.01 -4.13
N PHE A 39 -11.55 3.95 -3.86
CA PHE A 39 -12.87 4.03 -4.49
C PHE A 39 -12.88 4.71 -5.87
N ASN A 40 -11.76 5.31 -6.32
CA ASN A 40 -11.68 5.96 -7.64
C ASN A 40 -10.26 6.03 -8.22
N VAL A 41 -9.62 4.87 -8.40
CA VAL A 41 -8.26 4.79 -8.98
C VAL A 41 -8.21 5.37 -10.40
N SER A 42 -9.28 5.20 -11.20
CA SER A 42 -9.34 5.82 -12.55
C SER A 42 -9.30 7.35 -12.50
N GLY A 43 -9.98 7.96 -11.53
CA GLY A 43 -9.94 9.40 -11.28
C GLY A 43 -8.57 9.87 -10.84
N LEU A 44 -7.92 9.13 -9.93
CA LEU A 44 -6.53 9.38 -9.53
C LEU A 44 -5.58 9.35 -10.73
N VAL A 45 -5.67 8.32 -11.57
CA VAL A 45 -4.84 8.16 -12.76
C VAL A 45 -5.03 9.32 -13.74
N THR A 46 -6.27 9.74 -13.94
CA THR A 46 -6.59 10.91 -14.79
C THR A 46 -5.98 12.19 -14.22
N ALA A 47 -6.16 12.44 -12.92
CA ALA A 47 -5.66 13.64 -12.24
C ALA A 47 -4.13 13.73 -12.22
N LEU A 48 -3.43 12.60 -12.20
CA LEU A 48 -1.97 12.53 -12.21
C LEU A 48 -1.34 12.49 -13.61
N GLY A 49 -2.15 12.62 -14.67
CA GLY A 49 -1.64 12.73 -16.04
C GLY A 49 -1.58 11.43 -16.83
N GLY A 50 -2.44 10.45 -16.49
CA GLY A 50 -2.64 9.22 -17.24
C GLY A 50 -1.69 8.08 -16.86
N LYS A 51 -1.95 6.89 -17.43
CA LYS A 51 -1.32 5.62 -17.03
C LYS A 51 0.21 5.65 -17.03
N SER A 52 0.83 6.13 -18.11
CA SER A 52 2.29 6.18 -18.22
C SER A 52 2.93 7.07 -17.16
N THR A 53 2.29 8.19 -16.82
CA THR A 53 2.78 9.12 -15.81
C THR A 53 2.68 8.50 -14.42
N VAL A 54 1.58 7.83 -14.12
CA VAL A 54 1.39 7.13 -12.85
C VAL A 54 2.37 5.97 -12.70
N SER A 55 2.56 5.15 -13.74
CA SER A 55 3.52 4.05 -13.72
C SER A 55 4.93 4.54 -13.35
N GLN A 56 5.42 5.62 -13.99
CA GLN A 56 6.71 6.22 -13.66
C GLN A 56 6.79 6.81 -12.25
N LYS A 57 5.69 7.39 -11.75
CA LYS A 57 5.61 7.89 -10.38
C LYS A 57 5.68 6.73 -9.37
N LEU A 58 5.00 5.62 -9.63
CA LEU A 58 5.08 4.42 -8.80
C LEU A 58 6.48 3.78 -8.87
N ASP A 59 7.12 3.73 -10.06
CA ASP A 59 8.49 3.23 -10.22
C ASP A 59 9.46 4.04 -9.34
N THR A 60 9.27 5.36 -9.30
CA THR A 60 10.03 6.25 -8.39
C THR A 60 9.66 5.99 -6.94
N TYR A 61 8.36 5.91 -6.61
CA TYR A 61 7.85 5.75 -5.26
C TYR A 61 8.40 4.47 -4.60
N PHE A 62 8.44 3.35 -5.32
CA PHE A 62 8.95 2.07 -4.85
C PHE A 62 10.46 1.86 -5.02
N THR A 63 11.22 2.91 -5.39
CA THR A 63 12.69 2.85 -5.33
C THR A 63 13.18 2.57 -3.90
N LYS A 64 12.44 3.07 -2.89
CA LYS A 64 12.59 2.66 -1.49
C LYS A 64 11.22 2.23 -0.96
N LEU A 65 11.15 1.09 -0.30
CA LEU A 65 9.88 0.58 0.25
C LEU A 65 9.52 1.22 1.58
N ASP A 66 10.55 1.65 2.32
CA ASP A 66 10.39 2.27 3.62
C ASP A 66 11.42 3.40 3.81
N ASP A 67 11.01 4.64 3.58
CA ASP A 67 11.88 5.83 3.75
C ASP A 67 11.34 6.79 4.83
N GLY A 68 10.46 6.28 5.69
CA GLY A 68 9.88 7.04 6.79
C GLY A 68 8.95 8.18 6.38
N VAL A 69 8.63 9.00 7.39
CA VAL A 69 7.50 9.94 7.41
C VAL A 69 7.86 11.41 7.20
N TYR A 70 9.14 11.74 7.08
CA TYR A 70 9.61 13.13 7.09
C TYR A 70 10.18 13.54 5.74
N GLY A 71 9.45 14.38 4.99
CA GLY A 71 9.90 14.92 3.70
C GLY A 71 10.09 13.87 2.60
N SER A 72 9.73 12.61 2.87
CA SER A 72 9.89 11.52 1.92
C SER A 72 8.88 11.62 0.78
N LYS A 73 9.37 11.30 -0.42
CA LYS A 73 8.57 11.09 -1.63
C LYS A 73 8.45 9.61 -2.01
N TYR A 74 9.07 8.73 -1.22
CA TYR A 74 9.09 7.29 -1.43
C TYR A 74 8.08 6.60 -0.51
N ALA A 75 7.93 5.29 -0.69
CA ALA A 75 7.00 4.51 0.10
C ALA A 75 7.36 4.49 1.59
N TYR A 76 6.33 4.31 2.40
CA TYR A 76 6.42 4.07 3.83
C TYR A 76 5.49 2.91 4.17
N LEU A 77 5.91 1.70 3.82
CA LEU A 77 5.08 0.49 3.85
C LEU A 77 4.98 -0.16 5.23
N SER A 78 5.77 0.29 6.20
CA SER A 78 5.50 0.08 7.64
C SER A 78 4.33 0.91 8.18
N ASN A 79 3.55 1.58 7.33
CA ASN A 79 2.35 2.33 7.70
C ASN A 79 1.23 2.15 6.68
N GLU A 80 -0.01 2.22 7.15
CA GLU A 80 -1.18 1.71 6.43
C GLU A 80 -1.52 2.49 5.16
N VAL A 81 -1.23 3.79 5.16
CA VAL A 81 -1.55 4.69 4.05
C VAL A 81 -0.86 4.27 2.74
N SER A 82 0.27 3.56 2.82
CA SER A 82 1.02 3.13 1.63
C SER A 82 0.58 1.76 1.08
N MET A 83 -0.21 0.97 1.81
CA MET A 83 -0.45 -0.46 1.53
C MET A 83 -1.20 -0.73 0.23
N ASN A 84 -2.08 0.20 -0.18
CA ASN A 84 -2.82 0.11 -1.44
C ASN A 84 -1.97 0.42 -2.68
N ALA A 85 -0.88 1.17 -2.52
CA ALA A 85 -0.12 1.72 -3.64
C ALA A 85 0.42 0.66 -4.63
N PRO A 86 0.92 -0.53 -4.21
CA PRO A 86 1.42 -1.53 -5.14
C PRO A 86 0.35 -2.00 -6.12
N TYR A 87 -0.89 -2.14 -5.66
CA TYR A 87 -2.00 -2.64 -6.47
C TYR A 87 -2.51 -1.62 -7.50
N ILE A 88 -2.04 -0.38 -7.47
CA ILE A 88 -2.35 0.59 -8.54
C ILE A 88 -1.81 0.09 -9.88
N TYR A 89 -0.69 -0.64 -9.91
CA TYR A 89 -0.17 -1.24 -11.15
C TYR A 89 -1.16 -2.18 -11.83
N GLU A 90 -2.01 -2.91 -11.08
CA GLU A 90 -3.11 -3.71 -11.64
C GLU A 90 -4.03 -2.86 -12.52
N TRP A 91 -4.45 -1.70 -12.01
CA TRP A 91 -5.32 -0.76 -12.73
C TRP A 91 -4.65 -0.12 -13.96
N LEU A 92 -3.32 -0.04 -13.94
CA LEU A 92 -2.56 0.41 -15.10
C LEU A 92 -2.47 -0.67 -16.19
N GLY A 93 -2.67 -1.95 -15.84
CA GLY A 93 -2.43 -3.10 -16.71
C GLY A 93 -1.00 -3.62 -16.62
N GLU A 94 -0.33 -3.42 -15.48
CA GLU A 94 1.06 -3.78 -15.23
C GLU A 94 1.21 -4.77 -14.04
N PRO A 95 0.44 -5.88 -13.98
CA PRO A 95 0.32 -6.74 -12.79
C PRO A 95 1.65 -7.37 -12.32
N ALA A 96 2.58 -7.56 -13.25
CA ALA A 96 3.92 -8.04 -12.92
C ALA A 96 4.66 -7.10 -11.97
N LYS A 97 4.44 -5.77 -12.07
CA LYS A 97 5.03 -4.79 -11.16
C LYS A 97 4.40 -4.83 -9.78
N THR A 98 3.08 -5.07 -9.67
CA THR A 98 2.40 -5.35 -8.39
C THR A 98 3.12 -6.47 -7.66
N THR A 99 3.28 -7.61 -8.34
CA THR A 99 3.90 -8.82 -7.79
C THR A 99 5.35 -8.54 -7.38
N GLN A 100 6.15 -7.91 -8.24
CA GLN A 100 7.54 -7.57 -7.93
C GLN A 100 7.69 -6.70 -6.69
N VAL A 101 6.80 -5.72 -6.49
CA VAL A 101 6.83 -4.87 -5.30
C VAL A 101 6.43 -5.67 -4.06
N LEU A 102 5.36 -6.47 -4.14
CA LEU A 102 4.93 -7.32 -3.01
C LEU A 102 5.97 -8.37 -2.61
N ASP A 103 6.70 -8.93 -3.58
CA ASP A 103 7.81 -9.83 -3.30
C ASP A 103 8.91 -9.14 -2.51
N ARG A 104 9.31 -7.95 -2.96
CA ARG A 104 10.30 -7.15 -2.24
C ARG A 104 9.80 -6.73 -0.85
N ILE A 105 8.51 -6.41 -0.69
CA ILE A 105 7.94 -6.11 0.62
C ILE A 105 8.13 -7.29 1.56
N ALA A 106 7.74 -8.49 1.14
CA ALA A 106 7.88 -9.70 1.94
C ALA A 106 9.34 -10.04 2.26
N ASP A 107 10.26 -9.81 1.33
CA ASP A 107 11.68 -10.14 1.48
C ASP A 107 12.49 -9.07 2.24
N GLU A 108 12.12 -7.80 2.14
CA GLU A 108 12.88 -6.67 2.68
C GLU A 108 12.33 -6.15 4.02
N LEU A 109 11.02 -6.31 4.30
CA LEU A 109 10.35 -5.68 5.45
C LEU A 109 9.81 -6.66 6.51
N TYR A 110 9.92 -7.98 6.25
CA TYR A 110 9.41 -9.03 7.14
C TYR A 110 10.46 -10.10 7.39
N ASP A 111 10.63 -10.51 8.66
CA ASP A 111 11.39 -11.71 9.04
C ASP A 111 10.78 -12.43 10.26
N ASP A 112 11.33 -13.60 10.61
CA ASP A 112 10.84 -14.47 11.69
C ASP A 112 11.49 -14.20 13.06
N THR A 113 12.22 -13.10 13.19
CA THR A 113 12.85 -12.68 14.45
C THR A 113 11.91 -11.82 15.29
N PRO A 114 12.19 -11.62 16.59
CA PRO A 114 11.40 -10.72 17.43
C PRO A 114 11.29 -9.26 16.95
N GLY A 115 12.16 -8.84 16.02
CA GLY A 115 12.17 -7.50 15.42
C GLY A 115 11.82 -7.50 13.93
N GLY A 116 11.29 -8.59 13.40
CA GLY A 116 11.05 -8.80 11.97
C GLY A 116 9.89 -8.02 11.36
N LEU A 117 9.48 -6.92 11.98
CA LEU A 117 8.48 -5.99 11.46
C LEU A 117 9.05 -4.57 11.61
N GLU A 118 9.20 -3.86 10.50
CA GLU A 118 9.75 -2.49 10.47
C GLU A 118 8.80 -1.46 11.15
N GLY A 119 7.51 -1.77 11.23
CA GLY A 119 6.47 -0.92 11.81
C GLY A 119 5.74 -1.54 12.99
N ASN A 120 4.87 -0.74 13.61
CA ASN A 120 3.84 -1.25 14.50
C ASN A 120 2.85 -2.09 13.70
N ASP A 121 2.54 -3.28 14.20
CA ASP A 121 1.59 -4.18 13.54
C ASP A 121 0.15 -3.63 13.48
N ASP A 122 -0.16 -2.63 14.31
CA ASP A 122 -1.47 -1.96 14.39
C ASP A 122 -2.65 -2.92 14.41
N LEU A 123 -2.63 -3.79 15.42
CA LEU A 123 -3.66 -4.78 15.70
C LEU A 123 -3.87 -5.78 14.54
N GLY A 124 -2.79 -6.09 13.81
CA GLY A 124 -2.78 -7.06 12.72
C GLY A 124 -2.87 -6.44 11.32
N ALA A 125 -2.80 -5.12 11.19
CA ALA A 125 -2.77 -4.45 9.89
C ALA A 125 -1.60 -4.94 9.03
N LEU A 126 -0.36 -4.84 9.52
CA LEU A 126 0.82 -5.27 8.75
C LEU A 126 0.92 -6.79 8.62
N SER A 127 0.56 -7.54 9.67
CA SER A 127 0.57 -9.01 9.62
C SER A 127 -0.46 -9.55 8.63
N SER A 128 -1.68 -9.00 8.62
CA SER A 128 -2.71 -9.43 7.66
C SER A 128 -2.32 -9.07 6.23
N TYR A 129 -1.64 -7.94 6.01
CA TYR A 129 -1.11 -7.55 4.72
C TYR A 129 -0.13 -8.56 4.15
N TYR A 130 0.80 -9.02 4.98
CA TYR A 130 1.75 -10.06 4.60
C TYR A 130 1.03 -11.34 4.18
N VAL A 131 0.03 -11.79 4.96
CA VAL A 131 -0.76 -12.98 4.63
C VAL A 131 -1.52 -12.81 3.31
N TRP A 132 -2.19 -11.68 3.12
CA TRP A 132 -2.92 -11.33 1.90
C TRP A 132 -2.00 -11.35 0.67
N GLY A 133 -0.88 -10.62 0.72
CA GLY A 133 0.12 -10.61 -0.35
C GLY A 133 0.71 -12.00 -0.62
N THR A 134 0.94 -12.80 0.42
CA THR A 134 1.46 -14.17 0.29
C THR A 134 0.51 -15.10 -0.46
N ILE A 135 -0.80 -15.00 -0.22
CA ILE A 135 -1.81 -15.83 -0.90
C ILE A 135 -2.26 -15.26 -2.25
N GLY A 136 -1.77 -14.07 -2.64
CA GLY A 136 -2.05 -13.44 -3.93
C GLY A 136 -3.38 -12.68 -4.01
N LEU A 137 -3.97 -12.30 -2.87
CA LEU A 137 -5.25 -11.60 -2.79
C LEU A 137 -5.16 -10.38 -1.86
N TYR A 138 -5.92 -9.31 -2.11
CA TYR A 138 -5.96 -8.17 -1.20
C TYR A 138 -7.30 -7.41 -1.25
N PRO A 139 -7.96 -7.15 -0.09
CA PRO A 139 -9.22 -6.40 -0.02
C PRO A 139 -8.98 -4.88 -0.05
N GLY A 140 -8.34 -4.37 -1.11
CA GLY A 140 -7.93 -2.96 -1.21
C GLY A 140 -9.06 -1.96 -1.48
N ILE A 141 -10.24 -2.42 -1.89
CA ILE A 141 -11.42 -1.56 -2.14
C ILE A 141 -12.45 -1.78 -1.02
N TYR A 142 -12.33 -0.97 0.04
CA TYR A 142 -13.14 -1.14 1.24
C TYR A 142 -14.64 -1.08 0.98
N GLY A 143 -15.40 -1.94 1.65
CA GLY A 143 -16.86 -2.00 1.53
C GLY A 143 -17.37 -2.73 0.29
N THR A 144 -16.49 -3.30 -0.52
CA THR A 144 -16.84 -4.15 -1.68
C THR A 144 -16.46 -5.61 -1.42
N ALA A 145 -16.92 -6.51 -2.29
CA ALA A 145 -16.48 -7.91 -2.33
C ALA A 145 -15.35 -8.15 -3.33
N GLU A 146 -14.78 -7.09 -3.90
CA GLU A 146 -13.70 -7.17 -4.88
C GLU A 146 -12.37 -7.45 -4.18
N MET A 147 -11.58 -8.36 -4.74
CA MET A 147 -10.23 -8.67 -4.30
C MET A 147 -9.26 -8.30 -5.41
N LEU A 148 -8.26 -7.50 -5.08
CA LEU A 148 -7.12 -7.25 -5.96
C LEU A 148 -6.25 -8.50 -5.96
N THR A 149 -5.62 -8.80 -7.09
CA THR A 149 -4.86 -10.03 -7.29
C THR A 149 -3.38 -9.75 -7.53
N SER A 150 -2.52 -10.62 -7.03
CA SER A 150 -1.10 -10.69 -7.35
C SER A 150 -0.69 -12.16 -7.50
N ALA A 151 0.55 -12.43 -7.93
CA ALA A 151 1.03 -13.81 -7.90
C ALA A 151 1.19 -14.28 -6.44
N PRO A 152 0.67 -15.46 -6.06
CA PRO A 152 0.93 -16.04 -4.74
C PRO A 152 2.42 -16.39 -4.56
N ARG A 153 2.91 -16.27 -3.32
CA ARG A 153 4.28 -16.66 -2.93
C ARG A 153 4.40 -18.11 -2.47
N VAL A 154 3.28 -18.81 -2.36
CA VAL A 154 3.21 -20.24 -2.05
C VAL A 154 2.65 -21.03 -3.22
N SER A 155 3.07 -22.28 -3.38
CA SER A 155 2.58 -23.15 -4.45
C SER A 155 1.10 -23.50 -4.30
N GLU A 156 0.62 -23.54 -3.05
CA GLU A 156 -0.77 -23.81 -2.71
C GLU A 156 -1.17 -23.04 -1.44
N SER A 157 -2.37 -22.47 -1.44
CA SER A 157 -3.06 -22.03 -0.23
C SER A 157 -4.50 -22.53 -0.20
N VAL A 158 -4.97 -22.89 0.99
CA VAL A 158 -6.35 -23.35 1.23
C VAL A 158 -7.02 -22.38 2.20
N ILE A 159 -8.13 -21.80 1.76
CA ILE A 159 -8.97 -20.91 2.57
C ILE A 159 -10.21 -21.70 2.98
N THR A 160 -10.51 -21.75 4.28
CA THR A 160 -11.69 -22.41 4.85
C THR A 160 -12.64 -21.35 5.42
N PRO A 161 -13.61 -20.83 4.64
CA PRO A 161 -14.54 -19.84 5.15
C PRO A 161 -15.55 -20.50 6.08
N GLU A 162 -15.96 -19.79 7.13
CA GLU A 162 -16.96 -20.29 8.08
C GLU A 162 -18.27 -20.63 7.36
N GLY A 163 -18.77 -21.86 7.54
CA GLY A 163 -20.03 -22.30 6.95
C GLY A 163 -20.00 -22.55 5.43
N HIS A 164 -18.83 -22.52 4.79
CA HIS A 164 -18.68 -22.73 3.36
C HIS A 164 -17.61 -23.77 3.02
N SER A 165 -17.64 -24.29 1.79
CA SER A 165 -16.59 -25.18 1.27
C SER A 165 -15.25 -24.46 1.17
N GLU A 166 -14.16 -25.22 1.22
CA GLU A 166 -12.81 -24.73 1.01
C GLU A 166 -12.62 -24.06 -0.37
N ARG A 167 -11.61 -23.20 -0.46
CA ARG A 167 -11.13 -22.58 -1.70
C ARG A 167 -9.63 -22.83 -1.81
N TYR A 168 -9.20 -23.24 -3.00
CA TYR A 168 -7.82 -23.59 -3.30
C TYR A 168 -7.25 -22.55 -4.26
N ILE A 169 -6.09 -21.98 -3.93
CA ILE A 169 -5.29 -21.15 -4.84
C ILE A 169 -4.01 -21.93 -5.11
N THR A 170 -3.75 -22.26 -6.38
CA THR A 170 -2.60 -23.06 -6.79
C THR A 170 -1.83 -22.34 -7.90
N VAL A 171 -0.50 -22.45 -7.86
CA VAL A 171 0.41 -21.97 -8.91
C VAL A 171 0.93 -23.20 -9.64
N THR A 172 0.64 -23.31 -10.94
CA THR A 172 0.96 -24.47 -11.80
C THR A 172 1.96 -24.15 -12.88
#